data_AF-A0AA85BCJ6-F1
#
_entry.id   AF-A0AA85BCJ6-F1
#
_cell.length_a   1.000
_cell.length_b   1.000
_cell.length_c   1.000
_cell.angle_alpha   90.00
_cell.angle_beta   90.00
_cell.angle_gamma   90.00
#
_symmetry.space_group_name_H-M   'P 1'
#
loop_
_entity.id
_entity.type
_entity.pdbx_description
1 polymer ?
#
loop_
_entity_poly.entity_id
_entity_poly.type
_entity_poly.pdbx_seq_one_letter_code
_entity_poly.pdbx_strand_id
1 'polypeptide(L)'
;MKSGLEYFAIFLYIMVNILNKHQYQAVRCYVCDYCPIVTSESITNNCTSCVMGGSNFGIHRICLFNDTIPINFPNENRENCPTDLCNGKTVDNTAQRPLGPIAKPISCYTCLNCTKNNEKVISGCGGCVTTHGSGVTSKFCGPTCDKLEHEYTVGCCSTDKCNGMTKLSIHRHVIVVLFVCMGISKYIL
;
A
#
# COMPACT_ATOMS: atom_id res chain seq x y z
N MET A 1 46.80 31.64 -31.26
CA MET A 1 46.00 32.19 -30.15
C MET A 1 44.58 31.67 -30.31
N LYS A 2 44.06 30.92 -29.32
CA LYS A 2 42.67 30.45 -29.36
C LYS A 2 41.74 31.65 -29.27
N SER A 3 40.74 31.72 -30.16
CA SER A 3 39.82 32.87 -30.21
C SER A 3 38.93 32.90 -28.96
N GLY A 4 38.48 34.08 -28.54
CA GLY A 4 37.57 34.22 -27.40
C GLY A 4 36.28 33.38 -27.52
N LEU A 5 35.89 33.02 -28.74
CA LEU A 5 34.76 32.13 -29.03
C LEU A 5 34.99 30.70 -28.53
N GLU A 6 36.20 30.17 -28.63
CA GLU A 6 36.53 28.81 -28.17
C GLU A 6 36.43 28.70 -26.64
N TYR A 7 36.86 29.73 -25.92
CA TYR A 7 36.74 29.78 -24.46
C TYR A 7 35.28 29.89 -24.01
N PHE A 8 34.47 30.68 -24.71
CA PHE A 8 33.03 30.78 -24.43
C PHE A 8 32.30 29.45 -24.67
N ALA A 9 32.64 28.74 -25.75
CA ALA A 9 32.06 27.43 -26.06
C ALA A 9 32.42 26.38 -25.01
N ILE A 10 33.68 26.36 -24.54
CA ILE A 10 34.13 25.45 -23.46
C ILE A 10 33.42 25.80 -22.15
N PHE A 11 33.30 27.08 -21.80
CA PHE A 11 32.59 27.51 -20.59
C PHE A 11 31.10 27.14 -20.61
N LEU A 12 30.43 27.35 -21.74
CA LEU A 12 29.03 26.93 -21.95
C LEU A 12 28.88 25.41 -21.87
N TYR A 13 29.78 24.64 -22.49
CA TYR A 13 29.76 23.18 -22.42
C TYR A 13 29.94 22.67 -20.98
N ILE A 14 30.84 23.28 -20.21
CA ILE A 14 31.06 22.96 -18.80
C ILE A 14 29.82 23.34 -17.98
N MET A 15 29.26 24.54 -18.16
CA MET A 15 28.07 24.99 -17.44
C MET A 15 26.85 24.11 -17.74
N VAL A 16 26.61 23.75 -19.00
CA VAL A 16 25.52 22.84 -19.39
C VAL A 16 25.72 21.45 -18.77
N ASN A 17 26.94 20.90 -18.78
CA ASN A 17 27.18 19.59 -18.17
C ASN A 17 27.09 19.61 -16.63
N ILE A 18 27.52 20.70 -15.98
CA ILE A 18 27.38 20.88 -14.54
C ILE A 18 25.90 21.07 -14.16
N LEU A 19 25.16 21.91 -14.90
CA LEU A 19 23.73 22.12 -14.69
C LEU A 19 22.92 20.83 -14.95
N ASN A 20 23.28 20.04 -15.97
CA ASN A 20 22.64 18.76 -16.26
C ASN A 20 22.98 17.69 -15.20
N LYS A 21 24.20 17.69 -14.64
CA LYS A 21 24.55 16.83 -13.49
C LYS A 21 23.83 17.22 -12.19
N HIS A 22 23.42 18.48 -12.05
CA HIS A 22 22.75 19.00 -10.84
C HIS A 22 21.24 19.14 -10.98
N GLN A 23 20.63 18.73 -12.09
CA GLN A 23 19.19 18.46 -12.10
C GLN A 23 18.93 17.22 -11.24
N TYR A 24 18.76 17.44 -9.92
CA TYR A 24 18.05 16.51 -9.06
C TYR A 24 16.66 16.34 -9.65
N GLN A 25 16.49 15.33 -10.49
CA GLN A 25 15.17 14.92 -10.94
C GLN A 25 14.45 14.40 -9.70
N ALA A 26 13.49 15.19 -9.23
CA ALA A 26 12.56 14.77 -8.19
C ALA A 26 11.88 13.48 -8.62
N VAL A 27 12.24 12.38 -7.96
CA VAL A 27 11.71 11.05 -8.23
C VAL A 27 10.33 10.93 -7.58
N ARG A 28 9.39 10.31 -8.28
CA ARG A 28 8.10 9.90 -7.72
C ARG A 28 8.18 8.48 -7.20
N CYS A 29 7.70 8.23 -5.99
CA CYS A 29 7.75 6.91 -5.36
C CYS A 29 6.39 6.49 -4.86
N TYR A 30 6.11 5.19 -4.87
CA TYR A 30 5.02 4.65 -4.08
C TYR A 30 5.41 4.63 -2.59
N VAL A 31 4.53 5.10 -1.72
CA VAL A 31 4.73 5.18 -0.28
C VAL A 31 3.57 4.52 0.44
N CYS A 32 3.86 3.39 1.06
CA CYS A 32 2.88 2.65 1.84
C CYS A 32 3.51 1.59 2.72
N ASP A 33 2.82 1.30 3.82
CA ASP A 33 3.10 0.19 4.70
C ASP A 33 2.12 -0.95 4.40
N TYR A 34 2.60 -2.19 4.44
CA TYR A 34 1.79 -3.40 4.23
C TYR A 34 1.02 -3.42 2.90
N CYS A 35 1.69 -3.00 1.83
CA CYS A 35 1.14 -2.81 0.50
C CYS A 35 1.84 -3.68 -0.54
N PRO A 36 1.41 -4.94 -0.68
CA PRO A 36 1.93 -5.78 -1.76
C PRO A 36 1.62 -5.23 -3.16
N ILE A 37 0.59 -4.40 -3.27
CA ILE A 37 0.17 -3.76 -4.51
C ILE A 37 -0.04 -2.26 -4.26
N VAL A 38 0.34 -1.46 -5.24
CA VAL A 38 0.34 0.01 -5.18
C VAL A 38 -0.67 0.61 -6.15
N THR A 39 -1.18 1.79 -5.81
CA THR A 39 -2.10 2.55 -6.65
C THR A 39 -1.61 3.99 -6.81
N SER A 40 -2.20 4.77 -7.71
CA SER A 40 -1.86 6.19 -7.88
C SER A 40 -2.03 7.03 -6.61
N GLU A 41 -2.87 6.61 -5.67
CA GLU A 41 -3.08 7.28 -4.38
C GLU A 41 -1.87 7.16 -3.44
N SER A 42 -1.05 6.13 -3.63
CA SER A 42 0.17 5.91 -2.85
C SER A 42 1.38 6.68 -3.40
N ILE A 43 1.23 7.55 -4.39
CA ILE A 43 2.37 8.26 -5.01
C ILE A 43 2.75 9.51 -4.20
N THR A 44 4.02 9.58 -3.82
CA THR A 44 4.68 10.79 -3.28
C THR A 44 5.69 11.33 -4.29
N ASN A 45 5.91 12.65 -4.28
CA ASN A 45 6.84 13.35 -5.17
C ASN A 45 8.03 13.91 -4.39
N ASN A 46 9.03 14.44 -5.10
CA ASN A 46 10.23 15.09 -4.54
C ASN A 46 11.12 14.14 -3.73
N CYS A 47 11.18 12.87 -4.12
CA CYS A 47 12.09 11.90 -3.55
C CYS A 47 13.46 11.99 -4.26
N THR A 48 14.52 11.66 -3.53
CA THR A 48 15.83 11.37 -4.11
C THR A 48 15.85 9.97 -4.71
N SER A 49 15.21 9.02 -4.03
CA SER A 49 15.14 7.61 -4.45
C SER A 49 13.96 6.89 -3.78
N CYS A 50 13.58 5.74 -4.33
CA CYS A 50 12.48 4.92 -3.84
C CYS A 50 13.01 3.61 -3.27
N VAL A 51 12.42 3.16 -2.15
CA VAL A 51 12.77 1.87 -1.55
C VAL A 51 11.54 0.99 -1.45
N MET A 52 11.74 -0.31 -1.65
CA MET A 52 10.81 -1.37 -1.32
C MET A 52 11.53 -2.39 -0.42
N GLY A 53 10.81 -3.02 0.48
CA GLY A 53 11.32 -4.15 1.26
C GLY A 53 10.19 -4.91 1.94
N GLY A 54 10.49 -6.11 2.42
CA GLY A 54 9.56 -7.02 3.06
C GLY A 54 9.17 -8.19 2.18
N SER A 55 8.19 -8.96 2.64
CA SER A 55 7.69 -10.14 1.93
C SER A 55 6.19 -10.33 2.16
N ASN A 56 5.54 -11.03 1.24
CA ASN A 56 4.11 -11.32 1.33
C ASN A 56 3.29 -10.05 1.60
N PHE A 57 2.45 -10.04 2.63
CA PHE A 57 1.60 -8.90 2.98
C PHE A 57 2.34 -7.82 3.79
N GLY A 58 3.55 -8.12 4.27
CA GLY A 58 4.47 -7.22 4.99
C GLY A 58 5.37 -6.38 4.09
N ILE A 59 4.91 -5.99 2.89
CA ILE A 59 5.71 -5.18 1.96
C ILE A 59 5.56 -3.71 2.30
N HIS A 60 6.68 -3.04 2.48
CA HIS A 60 6.78 -1.61 2.73
C HIS A 60 7.45 -0.92 1.56
N ARG A 61 7.00 0.30 1.28
CA ARG A 61 7.51 1.14 0.20
C ARG A 61 7.64 2.55 0.73
N ILE A 62 8.81 3.16 0.55
CA ILE A 62 9.09 4.50 1.06
C ILE A 62 9.78 5.37 0.02
N CYS A 63 9.64 6.68 0.24
CA CYS A 63 10.34 7.75 -0.45
C CYS A 63 11.51 8.21 0.42
N LEU A 64 12.71 8.27 -0.13
CA LEU A 64 13.88 8.82 0.56
C LEU A 64 14.11 10.27 0.14
N PHE A 65 14.45 11.14 1.09
CA PHE A 65 14.79 12.55 0.85
C PHE A 65 16.29 12.85 0.99
N ASN A 66 17.07 11.89 1.51
CA ASN A 66 18.50 12.04 1.82
C ASN A 66 19.29 10.74 1.62
N ASP A 67 18.82 9.88 0.70
CA ASP A 67 19.39 8.56 0.37
C ASP A 67 19.65 7.60 1.55
N THR A 68 19.10 7.91 2.74
CA THR A 68 19.29 7.11 3.94
C THR A 68 18.07 6.24 4.21
N ILE A 69 18.24 4.93 4.15
CA ILE A 69 17.19 3.96 4.49
C ILE A 69 17.03 3.91 6.02
N PRO A 70 15.81 4.00 6.57
CA PRO A 70 15.57 3.86 8.00
C PRO A 70 16.12 2.54 8.55
N ILE A 71 16.74 2.57 9.74
CA ILE A 71 17.39 1.40 10.35
C ILE A 71 16.41 0.23 10.56
N ASN A 72 15.14 0.54 10.85
CA ASN A 72 14.10 -0.44 11.09
C ASN A 72 13.34 -0.87 9.82
N PHE A 73 13.78 -0.44 8.63
CA PHE A 73 13.16 -0.88 7.39
C PHE A 73 13.43 -2.38 7.17
N PRO A 74 12.53 -3.16 6.54
CA PRO A 74 12.77 -4.60 6.32
C PRO A 74 14.01 -4.85 5.45
N ASN A 75 14.80 -5.89 5.77
CA ASN A 75 15.98 -6.27 4.97
C ASN A 75 15.62 -7.23 3.82
N GLU A 76 14.53 -7.99 3.99
CA GLU A 76 14.02 -8.96 3.02
C GLU A 76 13.63 -8.26 1.71
N ASN A 77 14.08 -8.80 0.57
CA ASN A 77 13.80 -8.27 -0.78
C ASN A 77 13.99 -6.75 -0.90
N ARG A 78 14.90 -6.16 -0.11
CA ARG A 78 15.12 -4.72 -0.10
C ARG A 78 15.74 -4.27 -1.42
N GLU A 79 15.05 -3.39 -2.13
CA GLU A 79 15.52 -2.78 -3.37
C GLU A 79 15.43 -1.26 -3.23
N ASN A 80 16.53 -0.55 -3.48
CA ASN A 80 16.57 0.89 -3.64
C ASN A 80 16.75 1.21 -5.14
N CYS A 81 15.96 2.13 -5.67
CA CYS A 81 16.00 2.50 -7.07
C CYS A 81 15.79 4.02 -7.26
N PRO A 82 16.55 4.67 -8.17
CA PRO A 82 16.54 6.13 -8.32
C PRO A 82 15.64 6.62 -9.48
N THR A 83 14.68 5.81 -9.93
CA THR A 83 13.83 6.12 -11.09
C THR A 83 12.36 6.20 -10.71
N ASP A 84 11.58 6.95 -11.48
CA ASP A 84 10.16 7.17 -11.22
C ASP A 84 9.39 5.85 -11.06
N LEU A 85 8.68 5.73 -9.93
CA LEU A 85 7.75 4.65 -9.61
C LEU A 85 8.38 3.24 -9.66
N CYS A 86 9.71 3.17 -9.57
CA CYS A 86 10.49 1.95 -9.70
C CYS A 86 10.22 0.94 -8.57
N ASN A 87 9.85 1.45 -7.39
CA ASN A 87 9.37 0.65 -6.28
C ASN A 87 7.90 0.27 -6.44
N GLY A 88 7.41 0.14 -7.69
CA GLY A 88 6.04 -0.27 -8.04
C GLY A 88 5.89 -1.73 -8.40
N LYS A 89 7.00 -2.48 -8.50
CA LYS A 89 7.01 -3.90 -8.89
C LYS A 89 6.08 -4.70 -7.97
N THR A 90 5.31 -5.61 -8.56
CA THR A 90 4.61 -6.65 -7.81
C THR A 90 5.66 -7.58 -7.24
N VAL A 91 5.77 -7.65 -5.92
CA VAL A 91 6.58 -8.69 -5.29
C VAL A 91 5.73 -9.95 -5.37
N ASP A 92 6.10 -10.83 -6.29
CA ASP A 92 5.43 -12.09 -6.53
C ASP A 92 5.37 -12.88 -5.20
N ASN A 93 4.16 -13.04 -4.65
CA ASN A 93 3.73 -14.10 -3.70
C ASN A 93 2.38 -13.82 -3.01
N THR A 94 1.80 -12.62 -3.10
CA THR A 94 0.56 -12.29 -2.36
C THR A 94 -0.76 -12.66 -3.03
N ALA A 95 -0.71 -13.06 -4.30
CA ALA A 95 -1.87 -13.49 -5.07
C ALA A 95 -1.86 -15.01 -5.39
N GLN A 96 -0.85 -15.75 -4.96
CA GLN A 96 -0.84 -17.19 -5.21
C GLN A 96 -1.79 -17.89 -4.24
N ARG A 97 -2.77 -18.59 -4.81
CA ARG A 97 -3.49 -19.65 -4.09
C ARG A 97 -2.44 -20.52 -3.38
N PRO A 98 -2.67 -20.90 -2.12
CA PRO A 98 -1.78 -21.82 -1.41
C PRO A 98 -1.41 -22.99 -2.32
N LEU A 99 -0.12 -23.23 -2.52
CA LEU A 99 0.37 -24.41 -3.23
C LEU A 99 0.17 -25.62 -2.30
N GLY A 100 -1.02 -26.20 -2.35
CA GLY A 100 -1.41 -27.38 -1.58
C GLY A 100 -2.93 -27.50 -1.41
N PRO A 101 -3.46 -28.71 -1.18
CA PRO A 101 -4.89 -28.89 -0.94
C PRO A 101 -5.31 -28.18 0.35
N ILE A 102 -6.25 -27.25 0.22
CA ILE A 102 -6.89 -26.57 1.36
C ILE A 102 -8.03 -27.46 1.81
N ALA A 103 -7.96 -27.99 3.02
CA ALA A 103 -8.94 -28.96 3.53
C ALA A 103 -10.39 -28.42 3.55
N LYS A 104 -10.56 -27.09 3.68
CA LYS A 104 -11.85 -26.38 3.65
C LYS A 104 -11.70 -25.06 2.90
N PRO A 105 -11.81 -25.06 1.56
CA PRO A 105 -11.72 -23.83 0.79
C PRO A 105 -12.92 -22.92 1.09
N ILE A 106 -12.65 -21.65 1.31
CA ILE A 106 -13.66 -20.60 1.48
C ILE A 106 -13.66 -19.65 0.29
N SER A 107 -14.67 -18.80 0.20
CA SER A 107 -14.71 -17.67 -0.74
C SER A 107 -14.36 -16.37 -0.04
N CYS A 108 -13.66 -15.49 -0.72
CA CYS A 108 -13.24 -14.19 -0.19
C CYS A 108 -13.58 -13.07 -1.16
N TYR A 109 -13.87 -11.88 -0.63
CA TYR A 109 -13.85 -10.67 -1.43
C TYR A 109 -12.40 -10.30 -1.75
N THR A 110 -12.17 -9.81 -2.96
CA THR A 110 -10.86 -9.40 -3.46
C THR A 110 -11.00 -8.09 -4.22
N CYS A 111 -10.08 -7.17 -3.97
CA CYS A 111 -10.03 -5.87 -4.60
C CYS A 111 -8.73 -5.15 -4.24
N LEU A 112 -8.33 -4.24 -5.11
CA LEU A 112 -7.27 -3.28 -4.88
C LEU A 112 -7.93 -1.92 -4.71
N ASN A 113 -7.56 -1.19 -3.65
CA ASN A 113 -8.26 0.03 -3.25
C ASN A 113 -9.79 -0.19 -3.22
N CYS A 114 -10.19 -1.07 -2.31
CA CYS A 114 -11.54 -1.58 -2.19
C CYS A 114 -12.54 -0.45 -1.93
N THR A 115 -13.47 -0.33 -2.86
CA THR A 115 -14.72 0.40 -2.72
C THR A 115 -15.86 -0.62 -2.83
N LYS A 116 -17.10 -0.24 -2.47
CA LYS A 116 -18.25 -1.16 -2.60
C LYS A 116 -18.48 -1.68 -4.03
N ASN A 117 -17.93 -0.99 -5.04
CA ASN A 117 -18.24 -1.24 -6.45
C ASN A 117 -17.19 -2.10 -7.17
N ASN A 118 -16.02 -2.34 -6.58
CA ASN A 118 -14.92 -3.05 -7.24
C ASN A 118 -14.54 -4.38 -6.56
N GLU A 119 -15.32 -4.84 -5.57
CA GLU A 119 -15.07 -6.12 -4.92
C GLU A 119 -15.49 -7.30 -5.81
N LYS A 120 -14.60 -8.28 -5.96
CA LYS A 120 -14.87 -9.53 -6.67
C LYS A 120 -14.78 -10.71 -5.70
N VAL A 121 -15.67 -11.68 -5.84
CA VAL A 121 -15.63 -12.90 -5.03
C VAL A 121 -14.76 -13.95 -5.72
N ILE A 122 -13.78 -14.49 -5.00
CA ILE A 122 -12.93 -15.61 -5.45
C ILE A 122 -13.13 -16.77 -4.49
N SER A 123 -13.31 -17.98 -5.02
CA SER A 123 -13.39 -19.23 -4.25
C SER A 123 -12.06 -19.98 -4.22
N GLY A 124 -11.92 -20.94 -3.30
CA GLY A 124 -10.70 -21.75 -3.19
C GLY A 124 -9.62 -21.10 -2.31
N CYS A 125 -10.01 -20.22 -1.39
CA CYS A 125 -9.09 -19.53 -0.48
C CYS A 125 -8.91 -20.32 0.82
N GLY A 126 -7.77 -20.17 1.48
CA GLY A 126 -7.54 -20.71 2.82
C GLY A 126 -7.95 -19.73 3.92
N GLY A 127 -7.89 -18.43 3.61
CA GLY A 127 -8.24 -17.32 4.48
C GLY A 127 -8.46 -16.07 3.65
N CYS A 128 -9.32 -15.17 4.14
CA CYS A 128 -9.56 -13.87 3.53
C CYS A 128 -8.70 -12.83 4.21
N VAL A 129 -7.80 -12.21 3.44
CA VAL A 129 -6.83 -11.24 3.95
C VAL A 129 -7.30 -9.83 3.59
N THR A 130 -7.19 -8.92 4.55
CA THR A 130 -7.45 -7.48 4.38
C THR A 130 -6.23 -6.73 4.85
N THR A 131 -5.67 -5.87 4.00
CA THR A 131 -4.59 -4.96 4.40
C THR A 131 -5.10 -3.53 4.42
N HIS A 132 -4.66 -2.78 5.42
CA HIS A 132 -4.92 -1.35 5.55
C HIS A 132 -3.58 -0.61 5.58
N GLY A 133 -3.26 0.11 4.49
CA GLY A 133 -1.99 0.81 4.33
C GLY A 133 -2.17 2.13 3.59
N SER A 134 -1.59 3.22 4.09
CA SER A 134 -1.72 4.57 3.49
C SER A 134 -3.16 5.02 3.20
N GLY A 135 -4.13 4.62 4.04
CA GLY A 135 -5.55 4.93 3.83
C GLY A 135 -6.25 4.07 2.76
N VAL A 136 -5.52 3.18 2.10
CA VAL A 136 -6.04 2.24 1.11
C VAL A 136 -6.38 0.92 1.80
N THR A 137 -7.56 0.39 1.51
CA THR A 137 -7.95 -0.96 1.92
C THR A 137 -7.81 -1.90 0.72
N SER A 138 -7.11 -3.02 0.89
CA SER A 138 -7.02 -4.05 -0.15
C SER A 138 -7.40 -5.41 0.40
N LYS A 139 -7.98 -6.27 -0.43
CA LYS A 139 -8.51 -7.57 -0.03
C LYS A 139 -7.99 -8.67 -0.95
N PHE A 140 -7.62 -9.80 -0.35
CA PHE A 140 -6.95 -10.90 -1.04
C PHE A 140 -7.48 -12.26 -0.63
N CYS A 141 -7.34 -13.21 -1.55
CA CYS A 141 -7.51 -14.63 -1.31
C CYS A 141 -6.15 -15.20 -0.87
N GLY A 142 -6.02 -15.53 0.41
CA GLY A 142 -4.75 -15.95 1.02
C GLY A 142 -4.76 -17.38 1.54
N PRO A 143 -3.66 -17.80 2.20
CA PRO A 143 -3.58 -19.06 2.94
C PRO A 143 -4.45 -19.05 4.19
N THR A 144 -4.50 -20.17 4.91
CA THR A 144 -5.16 -20.23 6.23
C THR A 144 -4.55 -19.18 7.16
N CYS A 145 -5.37 -18.53 7.98
CA CYS A 145 -4.94 -17.39 8.79
C CYS A 145 -3.83 -17.76 9.78
N ASP A 146 -3.79 -19.02 10.22
CA ASP A 146 -2.74 -19.58 11.08
C ASP A 146 -1.34 -19.55 10.44
N LYS A 147 -1.25 -19.35 9.12
CA LYS A 147 0.00 -19.20 8.37
C LYS A 147 0.37 -17.75 8.07
N LEU A 148 -0.44 -16.80 8.53
CA LEU A 148 -0.15 -15.36 8.42
C LEU A 148 0.38 -14.86 9.77
N GLU A 149 1.58 -14.29 9.77
CA GLU A 149 2.02 -13.49 10.91
C GLU A 149 1.05 -12.32 11.07
N HIS A 150 0.42 -12.23 12.23
CA HIS A 150 -0.58 -11.22 12.52
C HIS A 150 0.11 -9.91 12.87
N GLU A 151 0.26 -9.03 11.88
CA GLU A 151 0.56 -7.62 12.13
C GLU A 151 -0.73 -6.82 12.28
N TYR A 152 -0.71 -5.77 13.10
CA TYR A 152 -1.89 -4.96 13.42
C TYR A 152 -2.63 -4.36 12.19
N THR A 153 -1.95 -4.29 11.05
CA THR A 153 -2.41 -3.72 9.76
C THR A 153 -2.91 -4.76 8.77
N VAL A 154 -2.76 -6.05 9.09
CA VAL A 154 -3.17 -7.20 8.27
C VAL A 154 -4.25 -7.97 9.03
N GLY A 155 -5.51 -7.82 8.61
CA GLY A 155 -6.62 -8.62 9.11
C GLY A 155 -6.75 -9.93 8.33
N CYS A 156 -6.91 -11.06 9.01
CA CYS A 156 -7.27 -12.33 8.37
C CYS A 156 -8.50 -12.95 9.02
N CYS A 157 -9.36 -13.57 8.22
CA CYS A 157 -10.48 -14.35 8.72
C CYS A 157 -10.71 -15.62 7.87
N SER A 158 -11.20 -16.69 8.50
CA SER A 158 -11.33 -18.03 7.89
C SER A 158 -12.79 -18.47 7.67
N THR A 159 -13.71 -17.52 7.60
CA THR A 159 -15.14 -17.77 7.29
C THR A 159 -15.50 -17.25 5.91
N ASP A 160 -16.49 -17.86 5.25
CA ASP A 160 -16.88 -17.46 3.89
C ASP A 160 -17.25 -15.97 3.84
N LYS A 161 -16.60 -15.22 2.94
CA LYS A 161 -16.85 -13.81 2.65
C LYS A 161 -16.73 -12.88 3.87
N CYS A 162 -15.96 -13.30 4.87
CA CYS A 162 -15.80 -12.61 6.14
C CYS A 162 -15.13 -11.24 6.04
N ASN A 163 -14.32 -11.03 5.00
CA ASN A 163 -13.69 -9.74 4.72
C ASN A 163 -14.60 -8.80 3.93
N GLY A 164 -15.91 -9.04 3.86
CA GLY A 164 -16.86 -8.09 3.26
C GLY A 164 -16.84 -6.76 3.99
N MET A 165 -17.04 -5.65 3.28
CA MET A 165 -17.21 -4.38 3.97
C MET A 165 -18.48 -4.45 4.82
N THR A 166 -18.34 -4.41 6.15
CA THR A 166 -19.47 -4.26 7.06
C THR A 166 -20.25 -3.01 6.66
N LYS A 167 -21.51 -3.20 6.27
CA LYS A 167 -22.49 -2.11 6.26
C LYS A 167 -22.43 -1.53 7.68
N LEU A 168 -21.97 -0.29 7.85
CA LEU A 168 -22.14 0.44 9.10
C LEU A 168 -23.65 0.45 9.33
N SER A 169 -24.13 -0.50 10.12
CA SER A 169 -25.54 -0.73 10.27
C SER A 169 -26.11 0.49 10.96
N ILE A 170 -27.11 1.08 10.34
CA ILE A 170 -27.93 2.19 10.81
C ILE A 170 -28.54 1.90 12.20
N HIS A 171 -28.36 0.69 12.74
CA HIS A 171 -28.68 0.32 14.12
C HIS A 171 -28.08 1.22 15.20
N ARG A 172 -26.91 1.85 14.99
CA ARG A 172 -26.40 2.81 16.00
C ARG A 172 -27.28 4.06 16.12
N HIS A 173 -27.91 4.50 15.03
CA HIS A 173 -28.84 5.65 15.09
C HIS A 173 -30.19 5.27 15.70
N VAL A 174 -30.71 4.07 15.43
CA VAL A 174 -31.98 3.62 16.03
C VAL A 174 -31.86 3.46 17.54
N ILE A 175 -30.73 2.93 18.05
CA ILE A 175 -30.50 2.82 19.49
C ILE A 175 -30.40 4.19 20.16
N VAL A 176 -29.63 5.12 19.58
CA VAL A 176 -29.47 6.48 20.15
C VAL A 176 -30.80 7.24 20.16
N VAL A 177 -31.60 7.16 19.08
CA VAL A 177 -32.91 7.82 19.03
C VAL A 177 -33.88 7.21 20.05
N LEU A 178 -33.89 5.88 20.23
CA LEU A 178 -34.72 5.22 21.25
C LEU A 178 -34.35 5.65 22.68
N PHE A 179 -33.06 5.80 23.00
CA PHE A 179 -32.62 6.27 24.32
C PHE A 179 -32.98 7.74 24.57
N VAL A 180 -32.88 8.60 23.54
CA VAL A 180 -33.30 10.01 23.65
C VAL A 180 -34.81 10.12 23.85
N CYS A 181 -35.62 9.36 23.09
CA CYS A 181 -37.08 9.38 23.26
C CYS A 181 -37.52 8.81 24.62
N MET A 182 -36.91 7.73 25.10
CA MET A 182 -37.23 7.19 26.44
C MET A 182 -36.73 8.09 27.57
N GLY A 183 -35.61 8.81 27.37
CA GLY A 183 -35.11 9.80 28.32
C GLY A 183 -36.04 11.01 28.46
N ILE A 184 -36.52 11.56 27.34
CA ILE A 184 -37.41 12.74 27.35
C ILE A 184 -38.77 12.40 27.97
N SER A 185 -39.34 11.22 27.70
CA SER A 185 -40.62 10.82 28.30
C SER A 185 -40.55 10.64 29.83
N LYS A 186 -39.36 10.46 30.42
CA LYS A 186 -39.19 10.42 31.88
C LYS A 186 -39.07 11.78 32.55
N TYR A 187 -38.90 12.85 31.78
CA TYR A 187 -38.76 14.23 32.28
C TYR A 187 -39.99 15.12 31.97
N ILE A 188 -41.00 14.59 31.26
CA ILE A 188 -42.23 15.32 30.88
C ILE A 188 -43.48 14.73 31.58
N LEU A 189 -43.33 13.98 32.67
CA LEU A 189 -44.45 13.61 33.55
C LEU A 189 -44.28 14.16 34.97
#